data_AF-A0A1H4RQT2-F1
#
_entry.id   AF-A0A1H4RQT2-F1
#
_cell.length_a   1.000
_cell.length_b   1.000
_cell.length_c   1.000
_cell.angle_alpha   90.00
_cell.angle_beta   90.00
_cell.angle_gamma   90.00
#
_symmetry.space_group_name_H-M   'P 1'
#
loop_
_entity.id
_entity.type
_entity.pdbx_description
1 polymer ?
#
loop_
_entity_poly.entity_id
_entity_poly.type
_entity_poly.pdbx_seq_one_letter_code
_entity_poly.pdbx_strand_id
1 'polypeptide(L)' 'MTKAIEHIVAGYSTLKNRKALEEIREHRKRLLMENRMSAASSGFNLDRITADLEDEISIVEAALSRFQDQTPGQPIDWP' A
#
# COMPACT_ATOMS: atom_id res chain seq x y z
N MET A 1 6.84 5.59 -10.90
CA MET A 1 7.85 6.12 -9.94
C MET A 1 7.97 5.19 -8.74
N THR A 2 8.27 3.92 -8.96
CA THR A 2 7.92 2.85 -8.00
C THR A 2 9.03 2.53 -7.01
N LYS A 3 10.30 2.79 -7.36
CA LYS A 3 11.46 2.49 -6.52
C LYS A 3 11.49 3.20 -5.16
N ALA A 4 10.98 4.43 -5.09
CA ALA A 4 10.98 5.19 -3.84
C ALA A 4 10.00 4.59 -2.83
N ILE A 5 8.78 4.21 -3.26
CA ILE A 5 7.81 3.60 -2.36
C ILE A 5 8.29 2.22 -1.88
N GLU A 6 8.95 1.44 -2.75
CA GLU A 6 9.51 0.14 -2.39
C GLU A 6 10.52 0.26 -1.25
N HIS A 7 11.41 1.26 -1.31
CA HIS A 7 12.40 1.51 -0.27
C HIS A 7 11.75 1.95 1.05
N ILE A 8 10.73 2.81 0.99
CA ILE A 8 9.98 3.26 2.17
C ILE A 8 9.25 2.08 2.82
N VAL A 9 8.57 1.26 2.02
CA VAL A 9 7.82 0.08 2.47
C VAL A 9 8.76 -0.98 3.03
N ALA A 10 9.92 -1.19 2.40
CA ALA A 10 10.96 -2.08 2.92
C ALA A 10 11.49 -1.58 4.27
N GLY A 11 11.71 -0.27 4.42
CA GLY A 11 12.13 0.34 5.68
C GLY A 11 11.11 0.18 6.82
N TYR A 12 9.82 0.43 6.56
CA TYR A 12 8.79 0.16 7.57
C TYR A 12 8.59 -1.33 7.83
N SER A 13 8.86 -2.18 6.82
CA SER A 13 8.82 -3.62 6.99
C SER A 13 9.91 -4.15 7.93
N THR A 14 11.13 -3.65 7.79
CA THR A 14 12.22 -4.02 8.71
C THR A 14 11.98 -3.51 10.13
N LEU A 15 11.37 -2.33 10.26
CA LEU A 15 10.99 -1.73 11.55
C LEU A 15 9.73 -2.36 12.19
N LYS A 16 9.12 -3.36 11.55
CA LYS A 16 7.85 -3.99 11.98
C LYS A 16 6.71 -3.00 12.23
N ASN A 17 6.74 -1.86 11.55
CA ASN A 17 5.76 -0.80 11.76
C ASN A 17 4.56 -0.97 10.82
N ARG A 18 3.69 -1.91 11.18
CA ARG A 18 2.45 -2.18 10.44
C ARG A 18 1.56 -0.95 10.32
N LYS A 19 1.43 -0.16 11.39
CA LYS A 19 0.57 1.03 11.41
C LYS A 19 1.00 2.06 10.36
N ALA A 20 2.30 2.31 10.23
CA ALA A 20 2.82 3.21 9.21
C ALA A 20 2.52 2.73 7.79
N LEU A 21 2.60 1.42 7.54
CA LEU A 21 2.23 0.84 6.24
C LEU A 21 0.72 0.95 5.97
N GLU A 22 -0.13 0.78 6.98
CA GLU A 22 -1.58 1.00 6.87
C GLU A 22 -1.90 2.47 6.57
N GLU A 23 -1.24 3.42 7.24
CA GLU A 23 -1.40 4.85 6.97
C GLU A 23 -0.97 5.22 5.54
N ILE A 24 0.14 4.65 5.04
CA ILE A 24 0.57 4.84 3.65
C ILE A 24 -0.49 4.30 2.67
N ARG A 25 -1.03 3.09 2.92
CA ARG A 25 -2.07 2.50 2.07
C ARG A 25 -3.31 3.40 2.00
N GLU A 26 -3.82 3.84 3.15
CA GLU A 26 -5.02 4.67 3.21
C GLU A 26 -4.80 6.03 2.53
N HIS A 27 -3.62 6.63 2.73
CA HIS A 27 -3.27 7.87 2.05
C HIS A 27 -3.26 7.71 0.53
N ARG A 28 -2.64 6.65 0.00
CA ARG A 28 -2.57 6.39 -1.45
C ARG A 28 -3.94 6.05 -2.04
N LYS A 29 -4.78 5.29 -1.33
CA LYS A 29 -6.18 5.03 -1.74
C LYS A 29 -7.01 6.31 -1.82
N ARG A 30 -6.84 7.21 -0.85
CA ARG A 30 -7.49 8.52 -0.87
C ARG A 30 -7.06 9.34 -2.09
N LEU A 31 -5.75 9.42 -2.35
CA LEU A 31 -5.23 10.13 -3.52
C LEU A 31 -5.73 9.54 -4.84
N LEU A 32 -5.85 8.21 -4.95
CA LEU A 32 -6.41 7.54 -6.12
C LEU A 32 -7.87 7.95 -6.34
N MET A 33 -8.67 7.99 -5.27
CA MET A 33 -10.07 8.41 -5.34
C MET A 33 -10.18 9.89 -5.74
N GLU A 34 -9.39 10.77 -5.13
CA GLU A 34 -9.33 12.20 -5.48
C GLU A 34 -8.91 12.40 -6.94
N ASN A 35 -7.90 11.66 -7.41
CA ASN A 35 -7.43 11.69 -8.79
C ASN A 35 -8.50 11.27 -9.80
N ARG A 36 -9.24 10.18 -9.51
CA ARG A 36 -10.36 9.72 -10.34
C ARG A 36 -11.51 10.74 -10.40
N MET A 37 -11.83 11.39 -9.28
CA MET A 37 -12.85 12.46 -9.24
C MET A 37 -12.41 13.69 -10.05
N SER A 38 -11.13 14.06 -9.98
CA SER A 38 -10.57 15.15 -10.78
C SER A 38 -10.52 14.81 -12.28
N ALA A 39 -10.18 13.56 -12.64
CA ALA A 39 -10.15 13.13 -14.05
C ALA A 39 -11.54 13.25 -14.71
N ALA A 40 -12.60 12.86 -13.98
CA ALA A 40 -13.97 12.91 -14.46
C ALA A 40 -14.48 14.35 -14.71
N SER A 41 -13.90 15.35 -14.04
CA SER A 41 -14.38 16.74 -14.07
C SER A 41 -13.50 17.69 -14.89
N SER A 42 -12.23 17.36 -15.10
CA SER A 42 -11.23 18.32 -15.59
C SER A 42 -10.75 18.06 -17.03
N GLY A 43 -11.12 16.92 -17.64
CA GLY A 43 -10.71 16.58 -19.02
C GLY A 43 -9.22 16.25 -19.18
N PHE A 44 -8.45 16.23 -18.08
CA PHE A 44 -7.06 15.80 -18.08
C PHE A 44 -6.94 14.28 -18.05
N ASN A 45 -6.00 13.76 -18.83
CA ASN A 45 -5.63 12.35 -18.76
C ASN A 45 -4.73 12.13 -17.52
N LEU A 46 -5.33 11.62 -16.46
CA LEU A 46 -4.64 11.26 -15.21
C LEU A 46 -4.38 9.74 -15.12
N ASP A 47 -4.48 9.03 -16.23
CA ASP A 47 -4.38 7.56 -16.30
C ASP A 47 -3.02 7.06 -15.80
N ARG A 48 -1.94 7.77 -16.17
CA ARG A 48 -0.59 7.49 -15.68
C ARG A 48 -0.47 7.63 -14.17
N ILE A 49 -1.11 8.65 -13.58
CA ILE A 49 -1.08 8.88 -12.13
C ILE A 49 -1.91 7.83 -11.42
N THR A 50 -3.05 7.44 -12.00
CA THR A 50 -3.89 6.33 -11.52
C THR A 50 -3.08 5.03 -11.50
N ALA A 51 -2.40 4.69 -12.59
CA ALA A 51 -1.59 3.49 -12.68
C ALA A 51 -0.39 3.50 -11.70
N ASP A 52 0.31 4.63 -11.56
CA ASP A 52 1.39 4.78 -10.58
C ASP A 52 0.86 4.58 -9.15
N LEU A 53 -0.32 5.15 -8.80
CA LEU A 53 -0.93 4.99 -7.47
C LEU A 53 -1.40 3.55 -7.20
N GLU A 54 -1.96 2.87 -8.21
CA GLU A 54 -2.37 1.47 -8.09
C GLU A 54 -1.18 0.54 -7.84
N ASP A 55 -0.06 0.74 -8.54
CA ASP A 55 1.17 -0.01 -8.32
C ASP A 55 1.73 0.22 -6.90
N GLU A 56 1.77 1.48 -6.45
CA GLU A 56 2.21 1.82 -5.09
C GLU A 56 1.33 1.19 -4.01
N ILE A 57 0.00 1.18 -4.19
CA ILE A 57 -0.93 0.51 -3.28
C ILE A 57 -0.63 -0.99 -3.24
N SER A 58 -0.41 -1.62 -4.40
CA SER A 58 -0.09 -3.05 -4.48
C SER A 58 1.18 -3.43 -3.73
N ILE A 59 2.23 -2.60 -3.83
CA ILE A 59 3.49 -2.78 -3.11
C ILE A 59 3.27 -2.74 -1.59
N VAL A 60 2.49 -1.78 -1.11
CA VAL A 60 2.18 -1.64 0.32
C VAL A 60 1.32 -2.79 0.83
N GLU A 61 0.31 -3.22 0.05
CA GLU A 61 -0.55 -4.36 0.39
C GLU A 61 0.24 -5.67 0.44
N ALA A 62 1.17 -5.90 -0.49
CA ALA A 62 2.05 -7.07 -0.47
C ALA A 62 2.93 -7.10 0.79
N ALA A 63 3.44 -5.94 1.23
CA ALA A 63 4.20 -5.85 2.47
C ALA A 63 3.33 -6.10 3.71
N LEU A 64 2.12 -5.53 3.75
CA LEU A 64 1.16 -5.77 4.83
C LEU A 64 0.71 -7.24 4.90
N SER A 65 0.55 -7.92 3.77
CA SER A 65 0.21 -9.35 3.75
C SER A 65 1.32 -10.18 4.39
N ARG A 66 2.59 -9.88 4.05
CA ARG A 66 3.75 -10.54 4.68
C ARG A 66 3.79 -10.35 6.20
N PHE A 67 3.31 -9.21 6.70
CA PHE A 67 3.15 -9.00 8.15
C PHE A 67 2.06 -9.87 8.78
N GLN A 68 0.94 -10.06 8.10
CA GLN A 68 -0.17 -10.87 8.61
C GLN A 68 0.23 -12.35 8.71
N ASP A 69 0.93 -12.87 7.70
CA ASP A 69 1.53 -14.22 7.72
C ASP A 69 2.55 -14.41 8.86
N GLN A 70 3.18 -13.33 9.34
CA GLN A 70 4.14 -13.37 10.44
C GLN A 70 3.50 -13.22 11.83
N THR A 71 2.18 -13.12 11.93
CA THR A 71 1.48 -13.13 13.23
C THR A 71 1.32 -14.60 13.67
N PRO A 72 2.02 -15.08 14.72
CA PRO A 72 1.91 -16.47 15.14
C PRO A 72 0.56 -16.68 15.82
N GLY A 73 -0.42 -17.07 15.02
CA GLY A 73 -1.70 -17.62 15.44
C GLY A 73 -1.77 -19.12 15.18
N GLN A 74 -0.69 -19.86 15.47
CA GLN A 74 -0.75 -21.32 15.49
C GLN A 74 -1.25 -21.74 16.89
N PRO A 75 -2.46 -22.32 17.04
CA PRO A 75 -2.79 -23.03 18.26
C PRO A 75 -1.84 -24.22 18.35
N ILE A 76 -1.13 -24.33 19.48
CA ILE A 76 -0.34 -25.51 19.82
C ILE A 76 -1.34 -26.65 20.02
N ASP A 77 -1.50 -27.50 19.02
CA ASP A 77 -2.21 -28.76 19.14
C ASP A 77 -1.26 -29.78 19.76
N TRP A 78 -1.55 -30.19 21.00
CA TRP A 78 -0.76 -31.13 21.78
C TRP A 78 -1.49 -32.48 21.86
N PRO A 79 -0.89 -33.58 21.36
CA PRO A 79 -1.20 -34.92 21.85
C PRO A 79 -0.39 -35.28 23.10
#